data_AF-A0A7C3GL47-F1
#
_entry.id   AF-A0A7C3GL47-F1
#
_cell.length_a   1.000
_cell.length_b   1.000
_cell.length_c   1.000
_cell.angle_alpha   90.00
_cell.angle_beta   90.00
_cell.angle_gamma   90.00
#
_symmetry.space_group_name_H-M   'P 1'
#
loop_
_entity.id
_entity.type
_entity.pdbx_description
1 polymer ?
#
loop_
_entity_poly.entity_id
_entity_poly.type
_entity_poly.pdbx_seq_one_letter_code
_entity_poly.pdbx_strand_id
1 'polypeptide(L)'
;MEYTMLKPCQEISKTGVIYEKGNLYAYFHNLSDPRHAKGKRYSLVTLLVIIFLGKLAGKDHPVEIADWAKNHRDELSKLLRVERPWTPSHSTIRRVFNEILDEAEFDRLVQAYHQEEGLDGDEILAMDGKTLRGTHRGGEAQGKHLLGVYAVNTQRVLAQEEVDTKENEITAAPRLLAKVDIEGKIVTGDALHTQKKTSQHIILAGGDYLLPVKENHPRMYADIKRLFAETDRSSA
;
A
#
# COMPACT_ATOMS: atom_id res chain seq x y z
N MET A 1 -12.61 15.19 21.42
CA MET A 1 -12.53 16.64 21.19
C MET A 1 -11.93 16.78 19.80
N GLU A 2 -12.73 17.22 18.82
CA GLU A 2 -12.24 17.49 17.47
C GLU A 2 -11.38 18.76 17.53
N TYR A 3 -10.13 18.67 17.11
CA TYR A 3 -9.17 19.79 17.14
C TYR A 3 -9.03 20.48 15.79
N THR A 4 -9.81 20.02 14.81
CA THR A 4 -9.86 20.51 13.45
C THR A 4 -11.32 20.66 13.07
N MET A 5 -11.64 21.73 12.36
CA MET A 5 -12.99 22.00 11.86
C MET A 5 -13.23 21.31 10.50
N LEU A 6 -12.32 20.44 10.06
CA LEU A 6 -12.45 19.67 8.83
C LEU A 6 -13.46 18.56 9.03
N LYS A 7 -14.52 18.58 8.22
CA LYS A 7 -15.50 17.49 8.14
C LYS A 7 -15.11 16.52 7.03
N PRO A 8 -15.40 15.21 7.16
CA PRO A 8 -15.35 14.29 6.04
C PRO A 8 -16.21 14.81 4.86
N CYS A 9 -15.72 14.66 3.63
CA CYS A 9 -16.47 14.94 2.38
C CYS A 9 -16.88 16.42 2.15
N GLN A 10 -15.97 17.38 2.26
CA GLN A 10 -16.29 18.81 2.15
C GLN A 10 -15.74 19.48 0.87
N GLU A 11 -16.58 19.89 -0.09
CA GLU A 11 -16.19 20.56 -1.35
C GLU A 11 -15.92 22.09 -1.30
N ILE A 12 -14.98 22.59 -2.12
CA ILE A 12 -14.80 23.99 -2.62
C ILE A 12 -14.20 24.08 -4.06
N SER A 13 -14.95 24.64 -5.01
CA SER A 13 -14.55 24.80 -6.42
C SER A 13 -13.37 25.77 -6.69
N LYS A 14 -13.28 26.34 -7.92
CA LYS A 14 -12.14 27.05 -8.57
C LYS A 14 -11.35 28.14 -7.77
N THR A 15 -11.64 28.36 -6.48
CA THR A 15 -11.07 29.35 -5.55
C THR A 15 -10.53 28.79 -4.21
N GLY A 16 -10.50 27.48 -3.94
CA GLY A 16 -10.05 26.94 -2.62
C GLY A 16 -10.42 25.48 -2.35
N VAL A 17 -10.27 24.96 -1.13
CA VAL A 17 -10.14 23.50 -0.80
C VAL A 17 -11.42 22.64 -0.82
N ILE A 18 -11.47 21.61 -1.70
CA ILE A 18 -12.36 20.42 -1.65
C ILE A 18 -11.65 19.27 -0.94
N TYR A 19 -12.34 18.48 -0.13
CA TYR A 19 -12.01 17.12 0.24
C TYR A 19 -13.16 16.22 -0.21
N GLU A 20 -13.05 15.66 -1.42
CA GLU A 20 -14.07 14.87 -2.12
C GLU A 20 -14.49 13.63 -1.30
N LYS A 21 -15.62 13.01 -1.67
CA LYS A 21 -15.98 11.67 -1.19
C LYS A 21 -14.83 10.72 -1.56
N GLY A 22 -14.27 10.01 -0.57
CA GLY A 22 -13.16 9.08 -0.77
C GLY A 22 -11.74 9.59 -0.47
N ASN A 23 -11.58 10.80 0.10
CA ASN A 23 -10.25 11.31 0.43
C ASN A 23 -9.57 10.56 1.60
N LEU A 24 -8.23 10.47 1.58
CA LEU A 24 -7.42 9.78 2.61
C LEU A 24 -7.65 10.32 4.04
N TYR A 25 -7.99 11.60 4.19
CA TYR A 25 -8.31 12.21 5.47
C TYR A 25 -9.57 11.59 6.10
N ALA A 26 -10.61 11.34 5.30
CA ALA A 26 -11.82 10.65 5.74
C ALA A 26 -11.52 9.21 6.17
N TYR A 27 -10.62 8.53 5.46
CA TYR A 27 -10.18 7.19 5.86
C TYR A 27 -9.49 7.19 7.24
N PHE A 28 -8.64 8.17 7.54
CA PHE A 28 -8.00 8.27 8.86
C PHE A 28 -8.98 8.40 10.03
N HIS A 29 -10.22 8.88 9.80
CA HIS A 29 -11.25 8.90 10.84
C HIS A 29 -11.73 7.50 11.27
N ASN A 30 -11.50 6.49 10.44
CA ASN A 30 -11.88 5.11 10.75
C ASN A 30 -10.87 4.41 11.66
N LEU A 31 -9.73 5.05 11.98
CA LEU A 31 -8.73 4.50 12.90
C LEU A 31 -9.12 4.72 14.35
N SER A 32 -8.85 3.71 15.16
CA SER A 32 -9.08 3.74 16.60
C SER A 32 -8.02 4.61 17.29
N ASP A 33 -8.44 5.53 18.15
CA ASP A 33 -7.52 6.36 18.96
C ASP A 33 -7.55 5.91 20.44
N PRO A 34 -6.67 4.96 20.84
CA PRO A 34 -6.67 4.37 22.19
C PRO A 34 -6.26 5.35 23.30
N ARG A 35 -5.79 6.56 22.96
CA ARG A 35 -5.34 7.52 23.97
C ARG A 35 -6.51 7.96 24.87
N HIS A 36 -6.25 8.19 26.15
CA HIS A 36 -7.24 8.75 27.06
C HIS A 36 -7.58 10.22 26.74
N ALA A 37 -8.84 10.60 26.94
CA ALA A 37 -9.36 11.94 26.62
C ALA A 37 -8.58 13.08 27.31
N LYS A 38 -8.15 12.89 28.57
CA LYS A 38 -7.40 13.91 29.35
C LYS A 38 -5.99 14.24 28.82
N GLY A 39 -5.49 13.54 27.79
CA GLY A 39 -4.17 13.77 27.19
C GLY A 39 -4.19 14.07 25.68
N LYS A 40 -5.37 14.10 25.04
CA LYS A 40 -5.48 14.39 23.61
C LYS A 40 -5.29 15.89 23.41
N ARG A 41 -4.11 16.32 22.94
CA ARG A 41 -3.88 17.71 22.46
C ARG A 41 -4.16 17.86 20.96
N TYR A 42 -4.11 16.73 20.24
CA TYR A 42 -4.29 16.61 18.80
C TYR A 42 -5.20 15.43 18.51
N SER A 43 -6.08 15.55 17.52
CA SER A 43 -6.77 14.37 16.98
C SER A 43 -5.75 13.41 16.36
N LEU A 44 -6.04 12.11 16.32
CA LEU A 44 -5.16 11.15 15.65
C LEU A 44 -5.05 11.50 14.16
N VAL A 45 -6.17 11.83 13.52
CA VAL A 45 -6.24 12.27 12.12
C VAL A 45 -5.28 13.43 11.83
N THR A 46 -5.28 14.49 12.64
CA THR A 46 -4.38 15.63 12.49
C THR A 46 -2.91 15.21 12.57
N LEU A 47 -2.57 14.29 13.49
CA LEU A 47 -1.21 13.76 13.61
C LEU A 47 -0.80 12.99 12.36
N LEU A 48 -1.70 12.15 11.84
CA LEU A 48 -1.44 11.34 10.64
C LEU A 48 -1.27 12.19 9.39
N VAL A 49 -2.06 13.25 9.24
CA VAL A 49 -1.90 14.20 8.12
C VAL A 49 -0.56 14.92 8.20
N ILE A 50 -0.15 15.39 9.38
CA ILE A 50 1.16 16.03 9.57
C ILE A 50 2.30 15.05 9.25
N ILE A 51 2.18 13.80 9.72
CA ILE A 51 3.15 12.74 9.43
C ILE A 51 3.20 12.48 7.93
N PHE A 52 2.06 12.32 7.27
CA PHE A 52 1.96 12.06 5.85
C PHE A 52 2.58 13.17 5.00
N LEU A 53 2.25 14.44 5.30
CA LEU A 53 2.85 15.59 4.62
C LEU A 53 4.37 15.68 4.86
N GLY A 54 4.82 15.38 6.09
CA GLY A 54 6.24 15.28 6.39
C GLY A 54 6.94 14.20 5.57
N LYS A 55 6.31 13.03 5.40
CA LYS A 55 6.82 11.94 4.55
C LYS A 55 6.89 12.35 3.08
N LEU A 56 5.87 13.03 2.55
CA LEU A 56 5.90 13.59 1.19
C LEU A 56 7.01 14.64 1.01
N ALA A 57 7.34 15.38 2.07
CA ALA A 57 8.47 16.31 2.09
C ALA A 57 9.83 15.62 2.34
N GLY A 58 9.89 14.29 2.31
CA GLY A 58 11.11 13.50 2.49
C GLY A 58 11.66 13.54 3.91
N LYS A 59 10.80 13.54 4.94
CA LYS A 59 11.18 13.45 6.36
C LYS A 59 10.89 12.05 6.87
N ASP A 60 11.92 11.28 7.15
CA ASP A 60 11.81 9.85 7.46
C ASP A 60 11.86 9.57 8.96
N HIS A 61 12.33 10.53 9.76
CA HIS A 61 12.46 10.36 11.21
C HIS A 61 11.48 11.24 12.01
N PRO A 62 11.00 10.79 13.20
CA PRO A 62 10.10 11.58 14.03
C PRO A 62 10.59 12.98 14.40
N VAL A 63 11.91 13.15 14.54
CA VAL A 63 12.55 14.45 14.80
C VAL A 63 12.41 15.36 13.59
N GLU A 64 12.73 14.86 12.40
CA GLU A 64 12.63 15.60 11.15
C GLU A 64 11.20 16.01 10.82
N ILE A 65 10.22 15.13 11.04
CA ILE A 65 8.80 15.44 10.83
C ILE A 65 8.36 16.53 11.82
N ALA A 66 8.77 16.45 13.09
CA ALA A 66 8.42 17.47 14.09
C ALA A 66 9.02 18.85 13.75
N ASP A 67 10.29 18.87 13.34
CA ASP A 67 10.98 20.11 12.95
C ASP A 67 10.39 20.69 11.67
N TRP A 68 10.09 19.85 10.68
CA TRP A 68 9.39 20.26 9.47
C TRP A 68 8.02 20.86 9.78
N ALA A 69 7.23 20.20 10.64
CA ALA A 69 5.92 20.71 11.06
C ALA A 69 6.03 22.04 11.80
N LYS A 70 7.06 22.22 12.64
CA LYS A 70 7.35 23.48 13.34
C LYS A 70 7.68 24.61 12.35
N ASN A 71 8.47 24.33 11.33
CA ASN A 71 8.84 25.32 10.32
C ASN A 71 7.68 25.71 9.39
N HIS A 72 6.71 24.81 9.18
CA HIS A 72 5.50 25.05 8.37
C HIS A 72 4.25 25.28 9.22
N ARG A 73 4.42 25.66 10.49
CA ARG A 73 3.33 25.79 11.47
C ARG A 73 2.18 26.63 10.97
N ASP A 74 2.48 27.81 10.43
CA ASP A 74 1.44 28.77 10.05
C ASP A 74 0.65 28.29 8.82
N GLU A 75 1.32 27.63 7.88
CA GLU A 75 0.71 26.99 6.70
C GLU A 75 -0.18 25.81 7.11
N LEU A 76 0.37 24.89 7.92
CA LEU A 76 -0.38 23.75 8.45
C LEU A 76 -1.58 24.19 9.28
N SER A 77 -1.45 25.29 10.02
CA SER A 77 -2.54 25.80 10.85
C SER A 77 -3.70 26.31 10.01
N LYS A 78 -3.39 27.01 8.90
CA LYS A 78 -4.39 27.47 7.93
C LYS A 78 -5.02 26.30 7.18
N LEU A 79 -4.20 25.37 6.69
CA LEU A 79 -4.63 24.21 5.92
C LEU A 79 -5.56 23.31 6.74
N LEU A 80 -5.16 22.97 7.97
CA LEU A 80 -5.88 22.02 8.83
C LEU A 80 -6.94 22.69 9.71
N ARG A 81 -7.08 24.02 9.64
CA ARG A 81 -8.00 24.82 10.47
C ARG A 81 -7.91 24.46 11.95
N VAL A 82 -6.70 24.29 12.46
CA VAL A 82 -6.47 23.96 13.88
C VAL A 82 -6.66 25.22 14.73
N GLU A 83 -7.48 25.12 15.77
CA GLU A 83 -7.80 26.25 16.65
C GLU A 83 -6.56 26.81 17.36
N ARG A 84 -5.60 25.94 17.64
CA ARG A 84 -4.32 26.30 18.25
C ARG A 84 -3.20 25.86 17.32
N PRO A 85 -2.33 26.79 16.88
CA PRO A 85 -1.19 26.48 16.03
C PRO A 85 -0.09 25.81 16.84
N TRP A 86 -0.38 24.67 17.46
CA TRP A 86 0.59 23.86 18.18
C TRP A 86 1.04 22.74 17.26
N THR A 87 2.33 22.43 17.25
CA THR A 87 2.88 21.34 16.45
C THR A 87 3.24 20.16 17.36
N PRO A 88 3.05 18.91 16.89
CA PRO A 88 3.40 17.75 17.68
C PRO A 88 4.92 17.70 17.90
N SER A 89 5.33 17.30 19.11
CA SER A 89 6.74 17.03 19.38
C SER A 89 7.17 15.71 18.72
N HIS A 90 8.47 15.52 18.53
CA HIS A 90 9.02 14.25 18.04
C HIS A 90 8.59 13.06 18.91
N SER A 91 8.45 13.25 20.23
CA SER A 91 7.99 12.21 21.15
C SER A 91 6.52 11.86 20.90
N THR A 92 5.68 12.84 20.52
CA THR A 92 4.29 12.59 20.14
C THR A 92 4.22 11.75 18.87
N ILE A 93 5.01 12.10 17.85
CA ILE A 93 5.09 11.36 16.58
C ILE A 93 5.62 9.94 16.81
N ARG A 94 6.67 9.79 17.63
CA ARG A 94 7.20 8.47 17.98
C ARG A 94 6.16 7.57 18.65
N ARG A 95 5.34 8.13 19.55
CA ARG A 95 4.24 7.40 20.18
C ARG A 95 3.16 7.00 19.17
N VAL A 96 2.92 7.81 18.14
CA VAL A 96 1.98 7.44 17.07
C VAL A 96 2.41 6.14 16.42
N PHE A 97 3.67 6.04 16.00
CA PHE A 97 4.20 4.84 15.37
C PHE A 97 4.32 3.63 16.31
N ASN A 98 4.65 3.85 17.58
CA ASN A 98 5.02 2.74 18.48
C ASN A 98 3.90 2.24 19.39
N GLU A 99 2.88 3.07 19.67
CA GLU A 99 1.89 2.80 20.72
C GLU A 99 0.45 3.01 20.27
N ILE A 100 0.20 3.88 19.28
CA ILE A 100 -1.16 4.36 18.97
C ILE A 100 -1.71 3.70 17.71
N LEU A 101 -0.89 3.57 16.65
CA LEU A 101 -1.31 2.91 15.42
C LEU A 101 -1.21 1.40 15.57
N ASP A 102 -2.32 0.72 15.28
CA ASP A 102 -2.35 -0.72 15.03
C ASP A 102 -1.97 -0.98 13.56
N GLU A 103 -0.96 -1.84 13.34
CA GLU A 103 -0.43 -2.15 12.01
C GLU A 103 -1.52 -2.76 11.12
N ALA A 104 -2.31 -3.70 11.66
CA ALA A 104 -3.33 -4.40 10.89
C ALA A 104 -4.54 -3.49 10.56
N GLU A 105 -4.93 -2.59 11.47
CA GLU A 105 -5.96 -1.57 11.22
C GLU A 105 -5.51 -0.58 10.14
N PHE A 106 -4.25 -0.14 10.21
CA PHE A 106 -3.70 0.77 9.21
C PHE A 106 -3.59 0.14 7.83
N ASP A 107 -3.14 -1.12 7.74
CA ASP A 107 -3.07 -1.86 6.46
C ASP A 107 -4.46 -2.02 5.84
N ARG A 108 -5.48 -2.38 6.63
CA ARG A 108 -6.87 -2.48 6.13
C ARG A 108 -7.38 -1.14 5.61
N LEU A 109 -7.05 -0.04 6.29
CA LEU A 109 -7.43 1.31 5.86
C LEU A 109 -6.80 1.66 4.52
N VAL A 110 -5.48 1.46 4.37
CA VAL A 110 -4.75 1.78 3.14
C VAL A 110 -5.26 0.92 1.98
N GLN A 111 -5.50 -0.36 2.24
CA GLN A 111 -6.12 -1.26 1.27
C GLN A 111 -7.50 -0.76 0.82
N ALA A 112 -8.37 -0.41 1.76
CA ALA A 112 -9.71 0.08 1.44
C ALA A 112 -9.69 1.41 0.66
N TYR A 113 -8.74 2.30 0.96
CA TYR A 113 -8.53 3.53 0.20
C TYR A 113 -8.07 3.24 -1.23
N HIS A 114 -7.11 2.34 -1.41
CA HIS A 114 -6.62 1.98 -2.74
C HIS A 114 -7.59 1.17 -3.59
N GLN A 115 -8.67 0.63 -3.03
CA GLN A 115 -9.67 -0.14 -3.76
C GLN A 115 -11.03 0.57 -3.91
N GLU A 116 -11.20 1.79 -3.38
CA GLU A 116 -12.50 2.48 -3.35
C GLU A 116 -13.10 2.76 -4.74
N GLU A 117 -12.27 3.22 -5.67
CA GLU A 117 -12.74 3.63 -7.00
C GLU A 117 -12.97 2.44 -7.95
N GLY A 118 -12.75 1.20 -7.46
CA GLY A 118 -12.70 0.03 -8.29
C GLY A 118 -11.56 0.10 -9.31
N LEU A 119 -11.53 -0.86 -10.22
CA LEU A 119 -10.61 -0.90 -11.35
C LEU A 119 -11.41 -1.23 -12.60
N ASP A 120 -10.95 -0.72 -13.73
CA ASP A 120 -11.52 -1.09 -15.01
C ASP A 120 -11.26 -2.59 -15.29
N GLY A 121 -12.14 -3.19 -16.09
CA GLY A 121 -12.06 -4.62 -16.42
C GLY A 121 -10.81 -4.99 -17.23
N ASP A 122 -10.19 -4.03 -17.91
CA ASP A 122 -8.95 -4.23 -18.68
C ASP A 122 -7.67 -3.91 -17.87
N GLU A 123 -7.80 -3.67 -16.56
CA GLU A 123 -6.65 -3.41 -15.70
C GLU A 123 -5.73 -4.64 -15.58
N ILE A 124 -4.42 -4.38 -15.60
CA ILE A 124 -3.40 -5.41 -15.43
C ILE A 124 -2.91 -5.35 -13.99
N LEU A 125 -2.92 -6.50 -13.32
CA LEU A 125 -2.49 -6.66 -11.94
C LEU A 125 -1.13 -7.33 -11.89
N ALA A 126 -0.09 -6.58 -11.54
CA ALA A 126 1.25 -7.10 -11.34
C ALA A 126 1.48 -7.52 -9.89
N MET A 127 2.00 -8.73 -9.70
CA MET A 127 2.42 -9.25 -8.41
C MET A 127 3.95 -9.25 -8.32
N ASP A 128 4.49 -8.63 -7.27
CA ASP A 128 5.94 -8.48 -7.08
C ASP A 128 6.35 -8.44 -5.60
N GLY A 129 7.47 -9.09 -5.30
CA GLY A 129 8.07 -9.16 -3.96
C GLY A 129 9.12 -8.07 -3.74
N LYS A 130 9.06 -7.37 -2.60
CA LYS A 130 10.04 -6.34 -2.22
C LYS A 130 10.52 -6.55 -0.80
N THR A 131 11.83 -6.64 -0.64
CA THR A 131 12.47 -6.54 0.68
C THR A 131 12.64 -5.08 1.07
N LEU A 132 12.04 -4.69 2.18
CA LEU A 132 12.15 -3.33 2.71
C LEU A 132 13.59 -3.06 3.21
N ARG A 133 14.12 -1.88 2.87
CA ARG A 133 15.42 -1.44 3.36
C ARG A 133 15.31 -0.95 4.81
N GLY A 134 16.35 -1.17 5.60
CA GLY A 134 16.43 -0.66 6.98
C GLY A 134 15.55 -1.39 8.01
N THR A 135 14.92 -2.50 7.63
CA THR A 135 14.05 -3.31 8.50
C THR A 135 14.76 -4.51 9.12
N HIS A 136 16.08 -4.66 8.90
CA HIS A 136 16.86 -5.73 9.52
C HIS A 136 16.88 -5.53 11.04
N ARG A 137 16.20 -6.41 11.77
CA ARG A 137 16.30 -6.46 13.22
C ARG A 137 17.52 -7.29 13.58
N GLY A 138 18.29 -6.83 14.57
CA GLY A 138 19.48 -7.56 15.01
C GLY A 138 19.14 -9.00 15.39
N GLY A 139 19.67 -9.96 14.64
CA GLY A 139 19.40 -11.40 14.81
C GLY A 139 18.57 -12.05 13.71
N GLU A 140 17.91 -11.28 12.84
CA GLU A 140 17.18 -11.80 11.68
C GLU A 140 18.06 -11.86 10.43
N ALA A 141 17.95 -12.96 9.66
CA ALA A 141 18.75 -13.19 8.46
C ALA A 141 18.35 -12.30 7.28
N GLN A 142 17.14 -11.75 7.27
CA GLN A 142 16.58 -10.92 6.20
C GLN A 142 15.68 -9.83 6.79
N GLY A 143 15.63 -8.67 6.12
CA GLY A 143 14.64 -7.64 6.44
C GLY A 143 13.22 -8.08 6.03
N LYS A 144 12.20 -7.36 6.53
CA LYS A 144 10.79 -7.60 6.17
C LYS A 144 10.61 -7.67 4.64
N HIS A 145 10.02 -8.75 4.16
CA HIS A 145 9.72 -8.98 2.76
C HIS A 145 8.22 -8.88 2.53
N LEU A 146 7.80 -8.05 1.58
CA LEU A 146 6.40 -7.81 1.25
C LEU A 146 6.11 -8.27 -0.17
N LEU A 147 5.08 -9.08 -0.35
CA LEU A 147 4.49 -9.37 -1.65
C LEU A 147 3.33 -8.41 -1.89
N GLY A 148 3.34 -7.67 -3.00
CA GLY A 148 2.31 -6.70 -3.34
C GLY A 148 1.58 -7.06 -4.63
N VAL A 149 0.29 -6.70 -4.72
CA VAL A 149 -0.47 -6.66 -5.99
C VAL A 149 -0.69 -5.21 -6.36
N TYR A 150 -0.27 -4.86 -7.57
CA TYR A 150 -0.21 -3.51 -8.10
C TYR A 150 -1.01 -3.41 -9.40
N ALA A 151 -1.94 -2.46 -9.46
CA ALA A 151 -2.66 -2.09 -10.67
C ALA A 151 -1.76 -1.21 -11.56
N VAL A 152 -1.48 -1.70 -12.78
CA VAL A 152 -0.46 -1.12 -13.66
C VAL A 152 -0.91 0.20 -14.27
N ASN A 153 -2.15 0.30 -14.74
CA ASN A 153 -2.65 1.49 -15.42
C ASN A 153 -2.89 2.62 -14.41
N THR A 154 -3.53 2.31 -13.27
CA THR A 154 -3.83 3.29 -12.21
C THR A 154 -2.67 3.56 -11.26
N GLN A 155 -1.59 2.79 -11.37
CA GLN A 155 -0.37 2.91 -10.55
C GLN A 155 -0.58 2.77 -9.03
N ARG A 156 -1.52 1.91 -8.62
CA ARG A 156 -1.91 1.72 -7.22
C ARG A 156 -1.47 0.36 -6.69
N VAL A 157 -0.94 0.33 -5.46
CA VAL A 157 -0.80 -0.93 -4.72
C VAL A 157 -2.15 -1.24 -4.08
N LEU A 158 -2.78 -2.32 -4.51
CA LEU A 158 -4.13 -2.68 -4.10
C LEU A 158 -4.15 -3.46 -2.80
N ALA A 159 -3.16 -4.33 -2.61
CA ALA A 159 -2.97 -5.12 -1.40
C ALA A 159 -1.50 -5.50 -1.27
N GLN A 160 -1.08 -5.74 -0.03
CA GLN A 160 0.24 -6.27 0.29
C GLN A 160 0.14 -7.31 1.41
N GLU A 161 1.12 -8.19 1.48
CA GLU A 161 1.24 -9.20 2.53
C GLU A 161 2.71 -9.41 2.90
N GLU A 162 2.98 -9.41 4.20
CA GLU A 162 4.30 -9.80 4.71
C GLU A 162 4.52 -11.30 4.50
N VAL A 163 5.61 -11.64 3.82
CA VAL A 163 6.05 -13.02 3.65
C VAL A 163 6.92 -13.35 4.86
N ASP A 164 6.41 -14.21 5.74
CA ASP A 164 7.17 -14.64 6.91
C ASP A 164 8.47 -15.34 6.48
N THR A 165 9.49 -15.24 7.31
CA THR A 165 10.82 -15.87 7.18
C THR A 165 10.80 -17.37 6.88
N LYS A 166 9.72 -18.08 7.25
CA LYS A 166 9.51 -19.52 6.97
C LYS A 166 8.62 -19.77 5.76
N GLU A 167 7.92 -18.76 5.29
CA GLU A 167 7.05 -18.82 4.13
C GLU A 167 7.80 -18.33 2.88
N ASN A 168 7.25 -18.64 1.70
CA ASN A 168 7.73 -18.11 0.45
C ASN A 168 6.62 -17.34 -0.26
N GLU A 169 7.00 -16.51 -1.22
CA GLU A 169 6.05 -15.73 -2.02
C GLU A 169 5.01 -16.62 -2.73
N ILE A 170 5.39 -17.86 -3.07
CA ILE A 170 4.49 -18.85 -3.69
C ILE A 170 3.31 -19.18 -2.78
N THR A 171 3.54 -19.31 -1.47
CA THR A 171 2.47 -19.59 -0.49
C THR A 171 1.65 -18.36 -0.13
N ALA A 172 2.25 -17.16 -0.19
CA ALA A 172 1.56 -15.90 0.10
C ALA A 172 0.68 -15.42 -1.07
N ALA A 173 1.09 -15.68 -2.31
CA ALA A 173 0.40 -15.21 -3.52
C ALA A 173 -1.11 -15.51 -3.55
N PRO A 174 -1.61 -16.73 -3.27
CA PRO A 174 -3.05 -16.99 -3.26
C PRO A 174 -3.80 -16.21 -2.16
N ARG A 175 -3.19 -16.00 -1.00
CA ARG A 175 -3.81 -15.24 0.10
C ARG A 175 -3.88 -13.76 -0.24
N LEU A 176 -2.86 -13.25 -0.91
CA LEU A 176 -2.81 -11.89 -1.40
C LEU A 176 -3.81 -11.64 -2.53
N LEU A 177 -3.93 -12.55 -3.50
CA LEU A 177 -4.89 -12.43 -4.60
C LEU A 177 -6.34 -12.47 -4.10
N ALA A 178 -6.64 -13.23 -3.04
CA ALA A 178 -7.96 -13.25 -2.42
C ALA A 178 -8.39 -11.91 -1.78
N LYS A 179 -7.47 -10.94 -1.65
CA LYS A 179 -7.72 -9.60 -1.09
C LYS A 179 -8.04 -8.55 -2.16
N VAL A 180 -8.06 -8.93 -3.43
CA VAL A 180 -8.22 -8.03 -4.58
C VAL A 180 -9.28 -8.61 -5.51
N ASP A 181 -10.14 -7.76 -6.05
CA ASP A 181 -11.03 -8.16 -7.13
C ASP A 181 -10.24 -8.34 -8.44
N ILE A 182 -9.99 -9.59 -8.80
CA ILE A 182 -9.27 -9.98 -10.02
C ILE A 182 -10.20 -10.43 -11.15
N GLU A 183 -11.53 -10.37 -10.96
CA GLU A 183 -12.49 -10.80 -11.98
C GLU A 183 -12.36 -9.92 -13.23
N GLY A 184 -12.27 -10.57 -14.39
CA GLY A 184 -12.10 -9.94 -15.71
C GLY A 184 -10.70 -9.40 -16.00
N LYS A 185 -9.78 -9.42 -15.03
CA LYS A 185 -8.46 -8.76 -15.11
C LYS A 185 -7.34 -9.74 -15.43
N ILE A 186 -6.21 -9.23 -15.93
CA ILE A 186 -5.01 -10.04 -16.20
C ILE A 186 -4.03 -9.92 -15.04
N VAL A 187 -3.71 -11.04 -14.40
CA VAL A 187 -2.67 -11.12 -13.36
C VAL A 187 -1.33 -11.51 -13.99
N THR A 188 -0.30 -10.71 -13.74
CA THR A 188 1.08 -10.96 -14.15
C THR A 188 2.00 -10.98 -12.93
N GLY A 189 3.18 -11.57 -13.08
CA GLY A 189 4.16 -11.67 -12.02
C GLY A 189 5.47 -12.23 -12.55
N ASP A 190 6.42 -12.42 -11.66
CA ASP A 190 7.69 -13.01 -12.01
C ASP A 190 7.57 -14.51 -12.35
N ALA A 191 8.70 -15.12 -12.74
CA ALA A 191 8.71 -16.53 -13.09
C ALA A 191 8.53 -17.46 -11.88
N LEU A 192 8.84 -17.01 -10.67
CA LEU A 192 8.63 -17.77 -9.44
C LEU A 192 7.15 -18.07 -9.22
N HIS A 193 6.28 -17.14 -9.59
CA HIS A 193 4.82 -17.28 -9.48
C HIS A 193 4.17 -18.19 -10.52
N THR A 194 4.93 -18.73 -11.48
CA THR A 194 4.40 -19.66 -12.50
C THR A 194 4.08 -21.04 -11.91
N GLN A 195 3.09 -21.09 -11.03
CA GLN A 195 2.70 -22.27 -10.26
C GLN A 195 1.27 -22.67 -10.58
N LYS A 196 1.02 -23.98 -10.69
CA LYS A 196 -0.31 -24.52 -10.98
C LYS A 196 -1.39 -24.00 -10.02
N LYS A 197 -1.08 -23.92 -8.72
CA LYS A 197 -2.02 -23.43 -7.71
C LYS A 197 -2.37 -21.96 -7.90
N THR A 198 -1.39 -21.12 -8.23
CA THR A 198 -1.59 -19.69 -8.49
C THR A 198 -2.45 -19.49 -9.74
N SER A 199 -2.10 -20.13 -10.85
CA SER A 199 -2.88 -20.08 -12.09
C SER A 199 -4.32 -20.59 -11.90
N GLN A 200 -4.50 -21.70 -11.17
CA GLN A 200 -5.83 -22.22 -10.85
C GLN A 200 -6.64 -21.24 -10.00
N HIS A 201 -6.02 -20.62 -9.00
CA HIS A 201 -6.69 -19.63 -8.16
C HIS A 201 -7.18 -18.43 -8.97
N ILE A 202 -6.36 -17.92 -9.89
CA ILE A 202 -6.70 -16.79 -10.77
C ILE A 202 -7.90 -17.13 -11.65
N ILE A 203 -7.87 -18.28 -12.35
CA ILE A 203 -8.97 -18.71 -13.22
C ILE A 203 -10.26 -18.95 -12.42
N LEU A 204 -10.17 -19.57 -11.24
CA LEU A 204 -11.34 -19.81 -10.38
C LEU A 204 -11.97 -18.52 -9.85
N ALA A 205 -11.19 -17.45 -9.74
CA ALA A 205 -11.66 -16.12 -9.38
C ALA A 205 -12.10 -15.27 -10.59
N GLY A 206 -12.17 -15.86 -11.79
CA GLY A 206 -12.63 -15.17 -13.00
C GLY A 206 -11.61 -14.22 -13.64
N GLY A 207 -10.34 -14.28 -13.21
CA GLY A 207 -9.25 -13.54 -13.85
C GLY A 207 -8.49 -14.38 -14.86
N ASP A 208 -7.70 -13.72 -15.70
CA ASP A 208 -6.74 -14.32 -16.62
C ASP A 208 -5.30 -14.14 -16.09
N TYR A 209 -4.33 -14.86 -16.64
CA TYR A 209 -2.93 -14.71 -16.23
C TYR A 209 -1.93 -14.70 -17.39
N LEU A 210 -0.87 -13.93 -17.21
CA LEU A 210 0.31 -13.92 -18.07
C LEU A 210 1.56 -14.08 -17.21
N LEU A 211 2.11 -15.30 -17.13
CA LEU A 211 3.23 -15.63 -16.25
C LEU A 211 4.43 -16.12 -17.07
N PRO A 212 5.62 -15.53 -16.92
CA PRO A 212 6.80 -15.89 -17.68
C PRO A 212 7.41 -17.20 -17.20
N VAL A 213 7.65 -18.13 -18.12
CA VAL A 213 8.37 -19.37 -17.82
C VAL A 213 9.88 -19.17 -17.97
N LYS A 214 10.65 -19.51 -16.93
CA LYS A 214 12.12 -19.57 -16.97
C LYS A 214 12.62 -20.99 -16.71
N GLU A 215 13.93 -21.14 -16.54
CA GLU A 215 14.62 -22.42 -16.29
C GLU A 215 14.25 -23.06 -14.95
N ASN A 216 13.54 -22.35 -14.06
CA ASN A 216 12.97 -22.91 -12.83
C ASN A 216 11.90 -23.99 -13.11
N HIS A 217 11.34 -24.04 -14.32
CA HIS A 217 10.49 -25.12 -14.81
C HIS A 217 11.11 -25.78 -16.05
N PRO A 218 12.18 -26.57 -15.90
CA PRO A 218 13.05 -26.97 -17.02
C PRO A 218 12.31 -27.77 -18.11
N ARG A 219 11.38 -28.66 -17.71
CA ARG A 219 10.55 -29.42 -18.65
C ARG A 219 9.60 -28.51 -19.43
N MET A 220 8.81 -27.70 -18.73
CA MET A 220 7.88 -26.77 -19.36
C MET A 220 8.59 -25.75 -20.26
N TYR A 221 9.74 -25.26 -19.83
CA TYR A 221 10.57 -24.36 -20.62
C TYR A 221 11.08 -25.02 -21.90
N ALA A 222 11.56 -26.26 -21.82
CA ALA A 222 11.97 -27.04 -22.99
C ALA A 222 10.81 -27.33 -23.94
N ASP A 223 9.63 -27.66 -23.40
CA ASP A 223 8.42 -27.94 -24.17
C ASP A 223 7.95 -26.67 -24.92
N ILE A 224 7.92 -25.52 -24.24
CA ILE A 224 7.60 -24.21 -24.86
C ILE A 224 8.62 -23.90 -25.95
N LYS A 225 9.92 -24.01 -25.67
CA LYS A 225 10.96 -23.79 -26.70
C LYS A 225 10.78 -24.69 -27.90
N ARG A 226 10.45 -25.96 -27.70
CA ARG A 226 10.25 -26.92 -28.79
C ARG A 226 9.00 -26.60 -29.61
N LEU A 227 7.90 -26.20 -28.95
CA LEU A 227 6.63 -25.91 -29.60
C LEU A 227 6.69 -24.62 -30.44
N PHE A 228 7.40 -23.60 -29.94
CA PHE A 228 7.52 -22.29 -30.56
C PHE A 228 8.84 -22.07 -31.31
N ALA A 229 9.72 -23.07 -31.39
CA ALA A 229 10.88 -22.99 -32.27
C ALA A 229 10.38 -22.83 -33.72
N GLU A 230 10.79 -21.75 -34.38
CA GLU A 230 10.50 -21.53 -35.79
C GLU A 230 10.95 -22.77 -36.57
N THR A 231 10.00 -23.44 -37.22
CA THR A 231 10.37 -24.42 -38.24
C THR A 231 10.98 -23.60 -39.36
N ASP A 232 12.29 -23.71 -39.53
CA ASP A 232 13.01 -23.14 -40.66
C ASP A 232 12.32 -23.63 -41.95
N ARG A 233 11.39 -22.85 -42.50
CA ARG A 233 10.66 -23.15 -43.75
C ARG A 233 11.54 -22.79 -44.96
N SER A 234 12.82 -23.10 -44.86
CA SER A 234 13.86 -22.83 -45.83
C SER A 234 14.38 -24.15 -46.40
N SER A 235 13.47 -25.01 -46.88
CA SER A 235 13.78 -26.11 -47.82
C SER A 235 12.50 -26.78 -48.31
N ALA A 236 11.86 -26.17 -49.29
CA ALA A 236 10.99 -26.82 -50.26
C ALA A 236 11.28 -26.22 -51.65
#